data_AF-A0A950E7Q9-F1
#
_entry.id   AF-A0A950E7Q9-F1
#
_cell.length_a   1.000
_cell.length_b   1.000
_cell.length_c   1.000
_cell.angle_alpha   90.00
_cell.angle_beta   90.00
_cell.angle_gamma   90.00
#
_symmetry.space_group_name_H-M   'P 1'
#
loop_
_entity.id
_entity.type
_entity.pdbx_description
1 polymer ?
#
loop_
_entity_poly.entity_id
_entity_poly.type
_entity_poly.pdbx_seq_one_letter_code
_entity_poly.pdbx_strand_id
1 'polypeptide(L)'
;MGDYVVQSQMPAFLDLFASGMLAAWLFMWLRTNVSGLQRWQHAWTALAIAGFALYGWLLYGLFKLRVVDNWQYLWNDSHLTLLGLTFVLITVSSCLAAFWWRATLANPLFVFLGVISYNLYLWHQLIATFFAKHWFPLPRTENFDTDRLWQWTYLVVTVAVSIGVSSLITYAFERPLLKKGFKAIVDLFPRREPVAAATPATNGRRTPT
;
A
#
# COMPACT_ATOMS: atom_id res chain seq x y z
N MET A 1 21.99 -20.10 -9.64
CA MET A 1 22.22 -18.98 -8.69
C MET A 1 22.24 -17.60 -9.38
N GLY A 2 22.09 -17.49 -10.71
CA GLY A 2 22.25 -16.21 -11.44
C GLY A 2 20.97 -15.43 -11.77
N ASP A 3 19.80 -16.08 -11.92
CA ASP A 3 18.61 -15.41 -12.49
C ASP A 3 17.61 -14.86 -11.44
N TYR A 4 17.72 -15.30 -10.18
CA TYR A 4 16.79 -14.92 -9.11
C TYR A 4 16.93 -13.44 -8.70
N VAL A 5 18.14 -12.88 -8.81
CA VAL A 5 18.40 -11.48 -8.43
C VAL A 5 17.59 -10.52 -9.30
N VAL A 6 17.36 -10.85 -10.58
CA VAL A 6 16.60 -10.03 -11.54
C VAL A 6 15.08 -10.13 -11.29
N GLN A 7 14.57 -11.30 -10.88
CA GLN A 7 13.15 -11.49 -10.54
C GLN A 7 12.72 -10.73 -9.27
N SER A 8 13.67 -10.37 -8.39
CA SER A 8 13.42 -9.48 -7.25
C SER A 8 13.53 -7.99 -7.58
N GLN A 9 13.83 -7.62 -8.83
CA GLN A 9 13.95 -6.22 -9.26
C GLN A 9 12.63 -5.66 -9.81
N MET A 10 12.52 -4.34 -9.81
CA MET A 10 11.40 -3.56 -10.36
C MET A 10 10.85 -4.05 -11.72
N PRO A 11 11.67 -4.44 -12.73
CA PRO A 11 11.15 -4.86 -14.03
C PRO A 11 10.19 -6.06 -13.98
N ALA A 12 10.43 -7.00 -13.06
CA ALA A 12 9.60 -8.20 -12.92
C ALA A 12 8.16 -7.88 -12.44
N PHE A 13 7.95 -6.71 -11.85
CA PHE A 13 6.63 -6.28 -11.33
C PHE A 13 5.92 -5.26 -12.23
N LEU A 14 6.49 -4.91 -13.40
CA LEU A 14 5.89 -3.96 -14.33
C LEU A 14 4.50 -4.39 -14.81
N ASP A 15 4.29 -5.69 -15.04
CA ASP A 15 3.00 -6.23 -15.45
C ASP A 15 1.91 -6.02 -14.40
N LEU A 16 2.26 -6.13 -13.12
CA LEU A 16 1.34 -5.91 -12.02
C LEU A 16 0.97 -4.42 -11.90
N PHE A 17 1.94 -3.54 -12.08
CA PHE A 17 1.71 -2.10 -12.16
C PHE A 17 0.84 -1.72 -13.37
N ALA A 18 1.14 -2.26 -14.55
CA ALA A 18 0.37 -2.08 -15.77
C ALA A 18 -1.07 -2.57 -15.61
N SER A 19 -1.28 -3.69 -14.91
CA SER A 19 -2.60 -4.21 -14.57
C SER A 19 -3.41 -3.22 -13.74
N GLY A 20 -2.79 -2.56 -12.74
CA GLY A 20 -3.46 -1.51 -11.96
C GLY A 20 -3.93 -0.32 -12.83
N MET A 21 -3.07 0.16 -13.73
CA MET A 21 -3.42 1.22 -14.67
C MET A 21 -4.52 0.79 -15.65
N LEU A 22 -4.41 -0.44 -16.18
CA LEU A 22 -5.39 -1.04 -17.09
C LEU A 22 -6.77 -1.13 -16.42
N ALA A 23 -6.84 -1.55 -15.15
CA ALA A 23 -8.09 -1.62 -14.41
C ALA A 23 -8.77 -0.24 -14.30
N ALA A 24 -8.00 0.79 -13.94
CA ALA A 24 -8.52 2.15 -13.82
C ALA A 24 -9.00 2.71 -15.17
N TRP A 25 -8.20 2.52 -16.22
CA TRP A 25 -8.54 2.93 -17.58
C TRP A 25 -9.77 2.20 -18.10
N LEU A 26 -9.81 0.87 -17.97
CA LEU A 26 -10.90 0.03 -18.47
C LEU A 26 -12.22 0.34 -17.76
N PHE A 27 -12.19 0.52 -16.43
CA PHE A 27 -13.37 0.94 -15.68
C PHE A 27 -13.91 2.29 -16.17
N MET A 28 -13.03 3.28 -16.32
CA MET A 28 -13.44 4.60 -16.78
C MET A 28 -13.96 4.56 -18.22
N TRP A 29 -13.28 3.84 -19.11
CA TRP A 29 -13.69 3.66 -20.50
C TRP A 29 -15.07 2.99 -20.61
N LEU A 30 -15.31 1.91 -19.87
CA LEU A 30 -16.61 1.24 -19.82
C LEU A 30 -17.69 2.23 -19.36
N ARG A 31 -17.43 2.94 -18.25
CA ARG A 31 -18.40 3.87 -17.66
C ARG A 31 -18.78 5.02 -18.59
N THR A 32 -17.86 5.50 -19.44
CA THR A 32 -18.11 6.64 -20.34
C THR A 32 -18.64 6.23 -21.70
N ASN A 33 -18.23 5.08 -22.24
CA ASN A 33 -18.53 4.69 -23.63
C ASN A 33 -19.66 3.66 -23.75
N VAL A 34 -19.99 2.93 -22.68
CA VAL A 34 -20.99 1.85 -22.72
C VAL A 34 -22.23 2.26 -21.94
N SER A 35 -23.36 2.42 -22.64
CA SER A 35 -24.65 2.65 -22.02
C SER A 35 -25.27 1.35 -21.49
N GLY A 36 -26.08 1.46 -20.44
CA GLY A 36 -26.83 0.30 -19.92
C GLY A 36 -26.01 -0.72 -19.11
N LEU A 37 -24.78 -0.41 -18.69
CA LEU A 37 -23.98 -1.29 -17.82
C LEU A 37 -24.71 -1.75 -16.56
N GLN A 38 -25.55 -0.89 -15.99
CA GLN A 38 -26.32 -1.19 -14.78
C GLN A 38 -27.36 -2.30 -14.99
N ARG A 39 -27.86 -2.50 -16.23
CA ARG A 39 -28.75 -3.63 -16.55
C ARG A 39 -28.06 -4.98 -16.31
N TRP A 40 -26.74 -5.03 -16.47
CA TRP A 40 -25.91 -6.22 -16.34
C TRP A 40 -25.24 -6.33 -14.96
N GLN A 41 -25.68 -5.57 -13.96
CA GLN A 41 -25.08 -5.54 -12.62
C GLN A 41 -24.93 -6.93 -11.99
N HIS A 42 -25.85 -7.86 -12.23
CA HIS A 42 -25.76 -9.23 -11.71
C HIS A 42 -24.70 -10.05 -12.43
N ALA A 43 -24.52 -9.87 -13.74
CA ALA A 43 -23.44 -10.50 -14.50
C ALA A 43 -22.07 -9.98 -14.04
N TRP A 44 -21.94 -8.66 -13.82
CA TRP A 44 -20.74 -8.08 -13.22
C TRP A 44 -20.46 -8.62 -11.82
N THR A 45 -21.51 -8.84 -11.02
CA THR A 45 -21.35 -9.45 -9.68
C THR A 45 -20.87 -10.89 -9.79
N ALA A 46 -21.40 -11.69 -10.72
CA ALA A 46 -20.94 -13.05 -10.96
C ALA A 46 -19.47 -13.08 -11.43
N LEU A 47 -19.07 -12.15 -12.31
CA LEU A 47 -17.67 -11.99 -12.71
C LEU A 47 -16.76 -11.60 -11.54
N ALA A 48 -17.23 -10.73 -10.64
CA ALA A 48 -16.48 -10.37 -9.44
C ALA A 48 -16.27 -11.58 -8.52
N ILE A 49 -17.32 -12.36 -8.27
CA ILE A 49 -17.25 -13.61 -7.50
C ILE A 49 -16.28 -14.60 -8.15
N ALA A 50 -16.36 -14.79 -9.47
CA ALA A 50 -15.44 -15.64 -10.21
C ALA A 50 -13.99 -15.14 -10.09
N GLY A 51 -13.77 -13.83 -10.14
CA GLY A 51 -12.46 -13.21 -9.90
C GLY A 51 -11.93 -13.52 -8.50
N PHE A 52 -12.75 -13.37 -7.46
CA PHE A 52 -12.36 -13.74 -6.09
C PHE A 52 -12.10 -15.24 -5.93
N ALA A 53 -12.86 -16.10 -6.61
CA ALA A 53 -12.60 -17.54 -6.62
C ALA A 53 -11.27 -17.87 -7.30
N LEU A 54 -10.96 -17.23 -8.43
CA LEU A 54 -9.67 -17.36 -9.11
C LEU A 54 -8.52 -16.86 -8.23
N TYR A 55 -8.69 -15.72 -7.55
CA TYR A 55 -7.72 -15.22 -6.60
C TYR A 55 -7.48 -16.21 -5.45
N GLY A 56 -8.55 -16.79 -4.88
CA GLY A 56 -8.45 -17.84 -3.87
C GLY A 56 -7.70 -19.08 -4.37
N TRP A 57 -7.94 -19.49 -5.63
CA TRP A 57 -7.20 -20.58 -6.26
C TRP A 57 -5.71 -20.28 -6.43
N LEU A 58 -5.36 -19.05 -6.84
CA LEU A 58 -3.96 -18.60 -6.91
C LEU A 58 -3.30 -18.62 -5.53
N LEU A 59 -3.96 -18.11 -4.50
CA LEU A 59 -3.44 -18.18 -3.12
C LEU A 59 -3.28 -19.60 -2.62
N TYR A 60 -4.17 -20.51 -3.01
CA TYR A 60 -4.06 -21.92 -2.67
C TYR A 60 -2.88 -22.59 -3.38
N GLY A 61 -2.63 -22.24 -4.66
CA GLY A 61 -1.44 -22.67 -5.39
C GLY A 61 -0.15 -22.21 -4.70
N LEU A 62 -0.11 -20.94 -4.29
CA LEU A 62 0.98 -20.38 -3.50
C LEU A 62 1.19 -21.12 -2.18
N PHE A 63 0.10 -21.40 -1.45
CA PHE A 63 0.15 -22.15 -0.20
C PHE A 63 0.76 -23.54 -0.40
N LYS A 64 0.41 -24.26 -1.48
CA LYS A 64 1.00 -25.58 -1.76
C LYS A 64 2.50 -25.53 -2.04
N LEU A 65 2.95 -24.49 -2.73
CA LEU A 65 4.36 -24.36 -3.12
C LEU A 65 5.27 -23.85 -2.01
N ARG A 66 4.72 -23.27 -0.92
CA ARG A 66 5.49 -22.58 0.14
C ARG A 66 6.64 -23.38 0.79
N VAL A 67 6.63 -24.71 0.69
CA VAL A 67 7.62 -25.61 1.29
C VAL A 67 8.76 -25.96 0.34
N VAL A 68 8.64 -25.60 -0.94
CA VAL A 68 9.67 -25.85 -1.97
C VAL A 68 10.72 -24.76 -1.90
N ASP A 69 11.99 -25.11 -2.09
CA ASP A 69 13.06 -24.12 -2.17
C ASP A 69 12.79 -23.12 -3.31
N ASN A 70 13.02 -21.83 -3.06
CA ASN A 70 12.78 -20.75 -4.03
C ASN A 70 11.32 -20.65 -4.51
N TRP A 71 10.35 -21.11 -3.72
CA TRP A 71 8.93 -21.10 -4.09
C TRP A 71 8.40 -19.74 -4.53
N GLN A 72 8.91 -18.63 -3.98
CA GLN A 72 8.49 -17.28 -4.35
C GLN A 72 8.77 -17.02 -5.83
N TYR A 73 9.95 -17.43 -6.30
CA TYR A 73 10.40 -17.24 -7.68
C TYR A 73 9.62 -18.13 -8.64
N LEU A 74 9.49 -19.42 -8.30
CA LEU A 74 8.73 -20.39 -9.09
C LEU A 74 7.27 -19.98 -9.27
N TRP A 75 6.65 -19.47 -8.21
CA TRP A 75 5.27 -19.02 -8.28
C TRP A 75 5.11 -17.75 -9.10
N ASN A 76 5.96 -16.75 -8.85
CA ASN A 76 5.92 -15.48 -9.55
C ASN A 76 6.10 -15.65 -11.06
N ASP A 77 7.08 -16.45 -11.48
CA ASP A 77 7.39 -16.70 -12.89
C ASP A 77 6.16 -17.20 -13.68
N SER A 78 5.36 -18.07 -13.07
CA SER A 78 4.22 -18.70 -13.74
C SER A 78 2.88 -17.98 -13.52
N HIS A 79 2.72 -17.17 -12.47
CA HIS A 79 1.39 -16.71 -12.03
C HIS A 79 1.27 -15.20 -11.80
N LEU A 80 2.36 -14.42 -11.84
CA LEU A 80 2.32 -12.99 -11.51
C LEU A 80 1.45 -12.19 -12.49
N THR A 81 1.57 -12.44 -13.79
CA THR A 81 0.75 -11.76 -14.81
C THR A 81 -0.73 -12.14 -14.66
N LEU A 82 -1.02 -13.43 -14.41
CA LEU A 82 -2.38 -13.92 -14.16
C LEU A 82 -2.98 -13.29 -12.89
N LEU A 83 -2.17 -13.10 -11.84
CA LEU A 83 -2.58 -12.40 -10.63
C LEU A 83 -2.96 -10.94 -10.93
N GLY A 84 -2.17 -10.24 -11.74
CA GLY A 84 -2.48 -8.88 -12.18
C GLY A 84 -3.80 -8.79 -12.95
N LEU A 85 -4.01 -9.69 -13.92
CA LEU A 85 -5.27 -9.77 -14.67
C LEU A 85 -6.46 -10.13 -13.77
N THR A 86 -6.24 -10.97 -12.74
CA THR A 86 -7.27 -11.29 -11.75
C THR A 86 -7.66 -10.04 -10.96
N PHE A 87 -6.71 -9.18 -10.58
CA PHE A 87 -7.02 -7.89 -9.94
C PHE A 87 -7.76 -6.93 -10.88
N VAL A 88 -7.43 -6.90 -12.18
CA VAL A 88 -8.20 -6.13 -13.18
C VAL A 88 -9.65 -6.60 -13.20
N LEU A 89 -9.86 -7.91 -13.33
CA LEU A 89 -11.17 -8.52 -13.36
C LEU A 89 -11.96 -8.18 -12.09
N ILE A 90 -11.40 -8.43 -10.90
CA ILE A 90 -12.04 -8.14 -9.61
C ILE A 90 -12.40 -6.67 -9.50
N THR A 91 -11.47 -5.77 -9.82
CA THR A 91 -11.67 -4.32 -9.63
C THR A 91 -12.78 -3.80 -10.54
N VAL A 92 -12.67 -4.05 -11.85
CA VAL A 92 -13.63 -3.53 -12.84
C VAL A 92 -15.02 -4.12 -12.61
N SER A 93 -15.11 -5.44 -12.42
CA SER A 93 -16.39 -6.11 -12.19
C SER A 93 -17.04 -5.69 -10.87
N SER A 94 -16.26 -5.54 -9.79
CA SER A 94 -16.78 -5.09 -8.48
C SER A 94 -17.28 -3.66 -8.52
N CYS A 95 -16.64 -2.77 -9.28
CA CYS A 95 -17.10 -1.38 -9.44
C CYS A 95 -18.45 -1.30 -10.21
N LEU A 96 -18.71 -2.24 -11.12
CA LEU A 96 -19.93 -2.32 -11.93
C LEU A 96 -21.00 -3.29 -11.37
N ALA A 97 -20.68 -3.98 -10.27
CA ALA A 97 -21.55 -4.95 -9.63
C ALA A 97 -22.79 -4.31 -8.97
N ALA A 98 -23.70 -5.18 -8.52
CA ALA A 98 -24.91 -4.81 -7.82
C ALA A 98 -24.60 -4.03 -6.52
N PHE A 99 -25.55 -3.20 -6.09
CA PHE A 99 -25.38 -2.33 -4.93
C PHE A 99 -24.98 -3.09 -3.66
N TRP A 100 -25.61 -4.22 -3.37
CA TRP A 100 -25.30 -5.02 -2.18
C TRP A 100 -23.85 -5.51 -2.15
N TRP A 101 -23.31 -5.93 -3.30
CA TRP A 101 -21.92 -6.36 -3.43
C TRP A 101 -20.96 -5.20 -3.15
N ARG A 102 -21.22 -4.06 -3.80
CA ARG A 102 -20.45 -2.82 -3.60
C ARG A 102 -20.50 -2.35 -2.15
N ALA A 103 -21.65 -2.45 -1.48
CA ALA A 103 -21.80 -2.10 -0.08
C ALA A 103 -20.95 -2.97 0.85
N THR A 104 -20.85 -4.28 0.57
CA THR A 104 -19.97 -5.19 1.32
C THR A 104 -18.50 -4.79 1.19
N LEU A 105 -18.05 -4.46 -0.03
CA LEU A 105 -16.66 -4.06 -0.30
C LEU A 105 -16.33 -2.63 0.16
N ALA A 106 -17.30 -1.72 0.13
CA ALA A 106 -17.15 -0.33 0.55
C ALA A 106 -17.49 -0.11 2.03
N ASN A 107 -17.39 -1.14 2.86
CA ASN A 107 -17.66 -1.02 4.28
C ASN A 107 -16.62 -0.10 4.97
N PRO A 108 -16.96 0.58 6.08
CA PRO A 108 -16.07 1.54 6.72
C PRO A 108 -14.71 0.96 7.14
N LEU A 109 -14.68 -0.33 7.48
CA LEU A 109 -13.45 -1.03 7.86
C LEU A 109 -12.49 -1.18 6.68
N PHE A 110 -12.96 -1.64 5.52
CA PHE A 110 -12.16 -1.77 4.30
C PHE A 110 -11.76 -0.43 3.73
N VAL A 111 -12.62 0.59 3.83
CA VAL A 111 -12.25 1.96 3.48
C VAL A 111 -11.14 2.47 4.40
N PHE A 112 -11.24 2.24 5.72
CA PHE A 112 -10.19 2.59 6.67
C PHE A 112 -8.87 1.87 6.37
N LEU A 113 -8.90 0.56 6.12
CA LEU A 113 -7.73 -0.23 5.74
C LEU A 113 -7.14 0.26 4.41
N GLY A 114 -7.97 0.60 3.42
CA GLY A 114 -7.55 1.19 2.16
C GLY A 114 -6.82 2.52 2.34
N VAL A 115 -7.30 3.38 3.25
CA VAL A 115 -6.65 4.65 3.59
C VAL A 115 -5.25 4.46 4.16
N ILE A 116 -5.06 3.50 5.07
CA ILE A 116 -3.75 3.26 5.71
C ILE A 116 -2.87 2.27 4.94
N SER A 117 -3.37 1.71 3.82
CA SER A 117 -2.78 0.56 3.13
C SER A 117 -1.32 0.76 2.72
N TYR A 118 -0.97 1.97 2.27
CA TYR A 118 0.40 2.31 1.88
C TYR A 118 1.37 2.23 3.07
N ASN A 119 1.03 2.86 4.20
CA ASN A 119 1.84 2.75 5.40
C ASN A 119 1.86 1.31 5.93
N LEU A 120 0.72 0.63 5.90
CA LEU A 120 0.64 -0.76 6.34
C LEU A 120 1.59 -1.64 5.54
N TYR A 121 1.65 -1.46 4.22
CA TYR A 121 2.60 -2.14 3.36
C TYR A 121 4.07 -1.86 3.74
N LEU A 122 4.44 -0.60 4.02
CA LEU A 122 5.81 -0.26 4.39
C LEU A 122 6.22 -0.83 5.76
N TRP A 123 5.35 -0.68 6.76
CA TRP A 123 5.71 -0.91 8.15
C TRP A 123 5.51 -2.35 8.59
N HIS A 124 4.58 -3.11 8.02
CA HIS A 124 4.25 -4.45 8.54
C HIS A 124 5.46 -5.40 8.55
N GLN A 125 6.24 -5.43 7.46
CA GLN A 125 7.42 -6.30 7.36
C GLN A 125 8.56 -5.84 8.26
N LEU A 126 8.75 -4.52 8.40
CA LEU A 126 9.76 -3.97 9.30
C LEU A 126 9.43 -4.29 10.76
N ILE A 127 8.16 -4.16 11.15
CA ILE A 127 7.67 -4.48 12.49
C ILE A 127 7.80 -5.99 12.76
N ALA A 128 7.39 -6.83 11.81
CA ALA A 128 7.54 -8.28 11.93
C ALA A 128 9.01 -8.67 12.17
N THR A 129 9.92 -8.19 11.30
CA THR A 129 11.34 -8.50 11.45
C THR A 129 11.95 -7.92 12.74
N PHE A 130 11.49 -6.76 13.19
CA PHE A 130 11.90 -6.17 14.46
C PHE A 130 11.45 -7.02 15.65
N PHE A 131 10.19 -7.47 15.69
CA PHE A 131 9.66 -8.34 16.74
C PHE A 131 10.35 -9.70 16.76
N ALA A 132 10.57 -10.31 15.59
CA ALA A 132 11.30 -11.57 15.47
C ALA A 132 12.73 -11.47 16.01
N LYS A 133 13.44 -10.36 15.75
CA LYS A 133 14.80 -10.12 16.24
C LYS A 133 14.85 -9.87 17.76
N HIS A 134 13.83 -9.22 18.31
CA HIS A 134 13.76 -8.89 19.74
C HIS A 134 12.97 -9.91 20.57
N TRP A 135 12.70 -11.09 20.02
CA TRP A 135 12.06 -12.21 20.74
C TRP A 135 10.67 -11.86 21.30
N PHE A 136 9.94 -10.97 20.61
CA PHE A 136 8.61 -10.54 20.99
C PHE A 136 7.57 -11.20 20.08
N PRO A 137 6.47 -11.79 20.60
CA PRO A 137 6.04 -11.85 22.00
C PRO A 137 6.69 -12.98 22.82
N LEU A 138 6.89 -12.74 24.12
CA LEU A 138 7.37 -13.72 25.10
C LEU A 138 6.20 -14.54 25.70
N PRO A 139 6.40 -15.82 26.10
CA PRO A 139 7.62 -16.62 25.97
C PRO A 139 7.73 -17.26 24.57
N ARG A 140 8.93 -17.27 23.99
CA ARG A 140 9.25 -18.02 22.77
C ARG A 140 9.68 -19.43 23.18
N THR A 141 8.89 -20.44 22.82
CA THR A 141 9.27 -21.85 22.98
C THR A 141 10.43 -22.18 22.04
N GLU A 142 11.32 -23.12 22.41
CA GLU A 142 12.46 -23.52 21.56
C GLU A 142 11.99 -24.00 20.17
N ASN A 143 10.77 -24.56 20.09
CA ASN A 143 10.12 -25.00 18.86
C ASN A 143 8.99 -24.04 18.42
N PHE A 144 9.27 -22.74 18.35
CA PHE A 144 8.30 -21.70 17.92
C PHE A 144 7.72 -21.93 16.50
N ASP A 145 8.41 -22.71 15.68
CA ASP A 145 8.00 -23.19 14.35
C ASP A 145 6.91 -24.27 14.39
N THR A 146 6.74 -24.96 15.53
CA THR A 146 5.67 -25.94 15.76
C THR A 146 4.61 -25.47 16.73
N ASP A 147 4.91 -24.45 17.55
CA ASP A 147 3.97 -23.87 18.51
C ASP A 147 2.94 -22.97 17.80
N ARG A 148 1.78 -23.57 17.52
CA ARG A 148 0.68 -22.90 16.81
C ARG A 148 0.10 -21.72 17.61
N LEU A 149 0.04 -21.80 18.94
CA LEU A 149 -0.47 -20.71 19.77
C LEU A 149 0.47 -19.51 19.71
N TRP A 150 1.78 -19.75 19.78
CA TRP A 150 2.78 -18.70 19.64
C TRP A 150 2.71 -18.04 18.25
N GLN A 151 2.57 -18.82 17.17
CA GLN A 151 2.42 -18.30 15.80
C GLN A 151 1.20 -17.38 15.63
N TRP A 152 0.05 -17.79 16.16
CA TRP A 152 -1.16 -16.95 16.13
C TRP A 152 -0.98 -15.69 16.95
N THR A 153 -0.37 -15.80 18.13
CA THR A 153 -0.10 -14.64 18.99
C THR A 153 0.83 -13.65 18.28
N TYR A 154 1.93 -14.15 17.72
CA TYR A 154 2.87 -13.34 16.93
C TYR A 154 2.19 -12.67 15.74
N LEU A 155 1.37 -13.39 14.97
CA LEU A 155 0.62 -12.85 13.84
C LEU A 155 -0.32 -11.72 14.28
N VAL A 156 -1.17 -11.98 15.28
CA VAL A 156 -2.17 -11.01 15.75
C VAL A 156 -1.49 -9.76 16.31
N VAL A 157 -0.48 -9.92 17.15
CA VAL A 157 0.26 -8.80 17.75
C VAL A 157 0.98 -7.98 16.68
N THR A 158 1.66 -8.64 15.75
CA THR A 158 2.37 -7.95 14.66
C THR A 158 1.41 -7.17 13.78
N VAL A 159 0.28 -7.78 13.38
CA VAL A 159 -0.75 -7.11 12.56
C VAL A 159 -1.37 -5.95 13.31
N ALA A 160 -1.73 -6.12 14.58
CA ALA A 160 -2.33 -5.07 15.40
C ALA A 160 -1.40 -3.87 15.56
N VAL A 161 -0.12 -4.10 15.87
CA VAL A 161 0.88 -3.03 15.97
C VAL A 161 1.09 -2.37 14.61
N SER A 162 1.15 -3.14 13.53
CA SER A 162 1.30 -2.60 12.17
C SER A 162 0.14 -1.70 11.78
N ILE A 163 -1.10 -2.08 12.08
CA ILE A 163 -2.28 -1.23 11.88
C ILE A 163 -2.19 0.02 12.75
N GLY A 164 -1.77 -0.10 14.01
CA GLY A 164 -1.60 1.02 14.94
C GLY A 164 -0.58 2.05 14.44
N VAL A 165 0.64 1.61 14.09
CA VAL A 165 1.71 2.46 13.56
C VAL A 165 1.28 3.12 12.25
N SER A 166 0.68 2.35 11.34
CA SER A 166 0.23 2.88 10.04
C SER A 166 -0.87 3.92 10.19
N SER A 167 -1.80 3.68 11.12
CA SER A 167 -2.86 4.64 11.44
C SER A 167 -2.29 5.91 12.06
N LEU A 168 -1.35 5.78 13.00
CA LEU A 168 -0.70 6.93 13.63
C LEU A 168 -0.01 7.79 12.56
N ILE A 169 0.75 7.18 11.67
CA ILE A 169 1.47 7.91 10.62
C ILE A 169 0.49 8.59 9.66
N THR A 170 -0.50 7.87 9.15
CA THR A 170 -1.45 8.43 8.17
C THR A 170 -2.30 9.55 8.76
N TYR A 171 -2.80 9.41 9.98
CA TYR A 171 -3.71 10.40 10.56
C TYR A 171 -2.99 11.54 11.29
N ALA A 172 -1.84 11.30 11.92
CA ALA A 172 -1.10 12.34 12.65
C ALA A 172 -0.12 13.12 11.78
N PHE A 173 0.41 12.52 10.71
CA PHE A 173 1.42 13.17 9.86
C PHE A 173 0.90 13.41 8.44
N GLU A 174 0.53 12.36 7.70
CA GLU A 174 0.24 12.50 6.26
C GLU A 174 -0.99 13.37 5.99
N ARG A 175 -2.12 13.09 6.64
CA ARG A 175 -3.36 13.86 6.43
C ARG A 175 -3.22 15.33 6.84
N PRO A 176 -2.62 15.68 7.98
CA PRO A 176 -2.34 17.08 8.31
C PRO A 176 -1.41 17.76 7.31
N LEU A 177 -0.34 17.10 6.87
CA LEU A 177 0.60 17.62 5.87
C LEU A 177 -0.08 17.87 4.52
N LEU A 178 -0.94 16.95 4.07
CA LEU A 178 -1.69 17.09 2.81
C LEU A 178 -2.74 18.21 2.88
N LYS A 179 -3.40 18.38 4.04
CA LYS A 179 -4.43 19.42 4.22
C LYS A 179 -3.84 20.82 4.42
N LYS A 180 -2.72 20.94 5.13
CA LYS A 180 -2.09 22.24 5.46
C LYS A 180 -0.95 22.62 4.52
N GLY A 181 -0.47 21.69 3.69
CA GLY A 181 0.66 21.86 2.79
C GLY A 181 2.00 22.04 3.52
N PHE A 182 3.08 22.20 2.75
CA PHE A 182 4.43 22.49 3.27
C PHE A 182 4.54 23.81 4.07
N LYS A 183 3.51 24.66 4.08
CA LYS A 183 3.49 25.92 4.85
C LYS A 183 3.77 25.70 6.34
N ALA A 184 3.22 24.63 6.93
CA ALA A 184 3.45 24.32 8.34
C ALA A 184 4.92 23.97 8.66
N ILE A 185 5.67 23.43 7.68
CA ILE A 185 7.11 23.14 7.83
C ILE A 185 7.93 24.40 7.53
N VAL A 186 7.53 25.20 6.53
CA VAL A 186 8.21 26.46 6.18
C VAL A 186 8.11 27.50 7.32
N ASP A 187 6.97 27.57 8.02
CA ASP A 187 6.79 28.47 9.16
C ASP A 187 7.63 28.05 10.39
N LEU A 188 8.08 26.79 10.42
CA LEU A 188 8.97 26.23 11.45
C LEU A 188 10.45 26.59 11.22
N PHE A 189 10.80 26.99 9.99
CA PHE A 189 12.13 27.49 9.64
C PHE A 189 12.06 28.99 9.34
N PRO A 190 12.14 29.87 10.35
CA PRO A 190 12.14 31.31 10.12
C PRO A 190 13.27 31.66 9.15
N ARG A 191 12.92 32.34 8.05
CA ARG A 191 13.90 32.89 7.11
C ARG A 191 14.86 33.76 7.91
N ARG A 192 16.17 33.44 7.87
CA ARG A 192 17.18 34.37 8.37
C ARG A 192 16.97 35.69 7.65
N GLU A 193 16.73 36.75 8.40
CA GLU A 193 16.61 38.08 7.81
C GLU A 193 17.89 38.40 7.03
N PRO A 194 17.79 38.99 5.84
CA PRO A 194 18.96 39.44 5.12
C PRO A 194 19.70 40.42 6.04
N VAL A 195 20.95 40.11 6.36
CA VAL A 195 21.85 41.01 7.08
C VAL A 195 21.77 42.36 6.39
N ALA A 196 21.20 43.35 7.09
CA ALA A 196 21.00 44.68 6.57
C ALA A 196 22.33 45.16 5.97
N ALA A 197 22.32 45.45 4.67
CA ALA A 197 23.47 46.02 4.00
C ALA A 197 23.88 47.28 4.77
N ALA A 198 25.09 47.25 5.31
CA ALA A 198 25.66 48.35 6.06
C ALA A 198 25.51 49.64 5.25
N THR A 199 24.74 50.58 5.79
CA THR A 199 24.56 51.91 5.20
C THR A 199 25.92 52.61 5.15
N PRO A 200 26.38 53.14 4.01
CA PRO A 200 27.64 53.86 3.97
C PRO A 200 27.50 55.14 4.79
N ALA A 201 28.39 55.32 5.77
CA ALA A 201 28.46 56.52 6.59
C ALA A 201 28.65 57.77 5.71
N THR A 202 27.69 58.68 5.76
CA THR A 202 27.77 60.00 5.12
C THR A 202 28.73 60.86 5.92
N ASN A 203 29.92 61.10 5.36
CA ASN A 203 30.96 61.91 5.99
C ASN A 203 30.59 63.40 5.87
N GLY A 204 30.27 64.02 7.00
CA GLY A 204 29.87 65.42 7.09
C GLY A 204 31.01 66.39 6.77
N ARG A 205 30.83 67.19 5.72
CA ARG A 205 31.62 68.41 5.48
C ARG A 205 31.34 69.42 6.60
N ARG A 206 32.37 69.73 7.40
CA ARG A 206 32.43 70.94 8.21
C ARG A 206 33.01 72.07 7.37
N THR A 207 32.28 73.16 7.22
CA THR A 207 32.83 74.48 6.87
C THR A 207 33.46 75.10 8.11
N PRO A 208 34.58 75.83 7.96
CA PRO A 208 34.86 76.96 8.81
C PRO A 208 35.03 78.24 7.99
N THR A 209 34.26 79.25 8.42
CA THR A 209 34.50 80.72 8.39
C THR A 209 35.05 81.36 7.13
#